data_AF-A0A6A8A4L4-F1
#
_entry.id   AF-A0A6A8A4L4-F1
#
_cell.length_a   1.000
_cell.length_b   1.000
_cell.length_c   1.000
_cell.angle_alpha   90.00
_cell.angle_beta   90.00
_cell.angle_gamma   90.00
#
_symmetry.space_group_name_H-M   'P 1'
#
loop_
_entity.id
_entity.type
_entity.pdbx_description
1 polymer ?
#
loop_
_entity_poly.entity_id
_entity_poly.type
_entity_poly.pdbx_seq_one_letter_code
_entity_poly.pdbx_strand_id
1 'polypeptide(L)'
;MALSSSFPQAVIWGPDLITIHNDAFLPILGEKPLAIGRSFADIWSEAWDQIGPIATQAYQGRPTFIEDFPLVINRHGYDEQAYFTFCYSPLRDDKGNIAGMIDTVVETTDTVLGAERLRQSEVRFRAFTTATSDVIYQMSADSKEM
;
A
#
# COMPACT_ATOMS: atom_id res chain seq x y z
N MET A 1 -8.07 -9.85 20.48
CA MET A 1 -7.07 -8.76 20.39
C MET A 1 -7.00 -8.16 18.99
N ALA A 2 -6.86 -8.93 17.90
CA ALA A 2 -6.84 -8.36 16.55
C ALA A 2 -8.16 -7.65 16.16
N LEU A 3 -9.31 -8.31 16.38
CA LEU A 3 -10.61 -7.75 16.00
C LEU A 3 -11.07 -6.53 16.82
N SER A 4 -10.40 -6.24 17.93
CA SER A 4 -10.67 -5.09 18.80
C SER A 4 -9.67 -3.94 18.58
N SER A 5 -8.74 -4.07 17.63
CA SER A 5 -7.76 -3.05 17.29
C SER A 5 -8.41 -1.91 16.49
N SER A 6 -7.91 -0.69 16.67
CA SER A 6 -8.24 0.45 15.80
C SER A 6 -7.38 0.49 14.52
N PHE A 7 -6.34 -0.34 14.44
CA PHE A 7 -5.62 -0.54 13.17
C PHE A 7 -6.45 -1.45 12.25
N PRO A 8 -6.49 -1.20 10.94
CA PRO A 8 -7.10 -2.11 9.98
C PRO A 8 -6.42 -3.48 10.04
N GLN A 9 -7.19 -4.52 10.34
CA GLN A 9 -6.66 -5.87 10.52
C GLN A 9 -7.61 -6.93 9.96
N ALA A 10 -7.01 -7.97 9.38
CA ALA A 10 -7.69 -9.20 8.99
C ALA A 10 -6.94 -10.42 9.52
N VAL A 11 -7.67 -11.39 10.03
CA VAL A 11 -7.21 -12.75 10.27
C VAL A 11 -7.56 -13.57 9.03
N ILE A 12 -6.57 -14.24 8.47
CA ILE A 12 -6.72 -15.17 7.36
C ILE A 12 -6.47 -16.56 7.94
N TRP A 13 -7.51 -17.38 7.97
CA TRP A 13 -7.54 -18.62 8.75
C TRP A 13 -7.60 -19.87 7.87
N GLY A 14 -6.81 -20.87 8.25
CA GLY A 14 -6.84 -22.20 7.64
C GLY A 14 -6.29 -22.24 6.21
N PRO A 15 -6.35 -23.42 5.56
CA PRO A 15 -5.83 -23.64 4.21
C PRO A 15 -6.64 -22.91 3.13
N ASP A 16 -7.93 -22.67 3.38
CA ASP A 16 -8.83 -21.99 2.43
C ASP A 16 -8.75 -20.45 2.53
N LEU A 17 -7.81 -19.93 3.32
CA LEU A 17 -7.54 -18.50 3.50
C LEU A 17 -8.79 -17.70 3.91
N ILE A 18 -9.57 -18.24 4.85
CA ILE A 18 -10.84 -17.63 5.26
C ILE A 18 -10.59 -16.29 5.96
N THR A 19 -11.19 -15.23 5.45
CA THR A 19 -10.98 -13.87 5.93
C THR A 19 -11.95 -13.52 7.05
N ILE A 20 -11.43 -12.96 8.14
CA ILE A 20 -12.17 -12.38 9.26
C ILE A 20 -11.51 -11.05 9.58
N HIS A 21 -12.20 -9.92 9.45
CA HIS A 21 -11.58 -8.61 9.64
C HIS A 21 -12.33 -7.76 10.67
N ASN A 22 -11.66 -6.71 11.17
CA ASN A 22 -12.31 -5.68 11.97
C ASN A 22 -12.93 -4.59 11.09
N ASP A 23 -13.69 -3.69 11.71
CA ASP A 23 -14.36 -2.60 11.00
C ASP A 23 -13.36 -1.59 10.41
N ALA A 24 -12.18 -1.43 11.02
CA ALA A 24 -11.13 -0.56 10.50
C ALA A 24 -10.58 -1.03 9.14
N PHE A 25 -10.79 -2.30 8.76
CA PHE A 25 -10.44 -2.84 7.45
C PHE A 25 -11.46 -2.51 6.34
N LEU A 26 -12.67 -2.06 6.70
CA LEU A 26 -13.73 -1.77 5.73
C LEU A 26 -13.36 -0.71 4.68
N PRO A 27 -12.70 0.43 5.03
CA PRO A 27 -12.29 1.40 4.02
C PRO A 27 -11.33 0.83 2.97
N ILE A 28 -10.48 -0.12 3.37
CA ILE A 28 -9.54 -0.80 2.47
C ILE A 28 -10.31 -1.69 1.48
N LEU A 29 -11.36 -2.37 1.95
CA LEU A 29 -12.23 -3.21 1.11
C LEU A 29 -13.10 -2.42 0.13
N GLY A 30 -13.43 -1.15 0.44
CA GLY A 30 -14.34 -0.34 -0.38
C GLY A 30 -15.70 -1.01 -0.57
N GLU A 31 -16.12 -1.16 -1.82
CA GLU A 31 -17.39 -1.76 -2.24
C GLU A 31 -17.27 -3.24 -2.63
N LYS A 32 -16.16 -3.89 -2.29
CA LYS A 32 -16.02 -5.34 -2.51
C LYS A 32 -17.17 -6.11 -1.83
N PRO A 33 -17.60 -7.26 -2.38
CA PRO A 33 -18.55 -8.14 -1.72
C PRO A 33 -18.10 -8.50 -0.30
N LEU A 34 -19.07 -8.83 0.57
CA LEU A 34 -18.79 -9.17 1.97
C LEU A 34 -17.63 -10.17 2.09
N ALA A 35 -16.53 -9.69 2.68
CA ALA A 35 -15.26 -10.40 2.76
C ALA A 35 -15.24 -11.45 3.87
N ILE A 36 -15.99 -11.25 4.95
CA ILE A 36 -16.04 -12.20 6.07
C ILE A 36 -16.50 -13.57 5.57
N GLY A 37 -15.70 -14.60 5.85
CA GLY A 37 -15.98 -15.98 5.46
C GLY A 37 -15.57 -16.33 4.03
N ARG A 38 -15.02 -15.39 3.25
CA ARG A 38 -14.50 -15.65 1.91
C ARG A 38 -12.99 -15.85 1.92
N SER A 39 -12.50 -16.54 0.89
CA SER A 39 -11.06 -16.69 0.65
C SER A 39 -10.42 -15.33 0.40
N PHE A 40 -9.32 -15.07 1.09
CA PHE A 40 -8.50 -13.87 0.90
C PHE A 40 -7.97 -13.77 -0.54
N ALA A 41 -7.65 -14.90 -1.17
CA ALA A 41 -7.22 -14.96 -2.56
C ALA A 41 -8.33 -14.53 -3.53
N ASP A 42 -9.60 -14.84 -3.22
CA ASP A 42 -10.73 -14.45 -4.06
C ASP A 42 -11.05 -12.96 -3.91
N ILE A 43 -11.00 -12.44 -2.66
CA ILE A 43 -11.27 -11.03 -2.37
C ILE A 43 -10.27 -10.11 -3.10
N TRP A 44 -9.00 -10.54 -3.15
CA TRP A 44 -7.89 -9.80 -3.73
C TRP A 44 -7.35 -10.44 -5.01
N SER A 45 -8.23 -11.11 -5.77
CA SER A 45 -7.85 -11.86 -6.97
C SER A 45 -7.06 -11.03 -7.99
N GLU A 46 -7.35 -9.73 -8.10
CA GLU A 46 -6.65 -8.80 -9.00
C GLU A 46 -5.19 -8.53 -8.60
N ALA A 47 -4.86 -8.70 -7.31
CA ALA A 47 -3.53 -8.47 -6.75
C ALA A 47 -2.83 -9.78 -6.32
N TRP A 48 -3.50 -10.93 -6.46
CA TRP A 48 -3.09 -12.17 -5.83
C TRP A 48 -1.72 -12.68 -6.29
N ASP A 49 -1.37 -12.49 -7.57
CA ASP A 49 -0.06 -12.88 -8.08
C ASP A 49 1.10 -12.19 -7.34
N GLN A 50 0.86 -11.00 -6.78
CA GLN A 50 1.86 -10.24 -6.03
C GLN A 50 1.83 -10.57 -4.54
N ILE A 51 0.64 -10.64 -3.93
CA ILE A 51 0.51 -10.80 -2.46
C ILE A 51 0.45 -12.27 -2.02
N GLY A 52 0.04 -13.19 -2.88
CA GLY A 52 -0.05 -14.63 -2.60
C GLY A 52 1.28 -15.27 -2.20
N PRO A 53 2.41 -14.98 -2.88
CA PRO A 53 3.73 -15.42 -2.44
C PRO A 53 4.11 -14.91 -1.04
N ILE A 54 3.67 -13.69 -0.68
CA ILE A 54 3.94 -13.06 0.62
C ILE A 54 3.10 -13.74 1.71
N ALA A 55 1.82 -13.99 1.43
CA ALA A 55 0.94 -14.78 2.29
C ALA A 55 1.51 -16.19 2.52
N THR A 56 2.05 -16.80 1.47
CA THR A 56 2.71 -18.12 1.55
C THR A 56 3.90 -18.11 2.52
N GLN A 57 4.71 -17.04 2.55
CA GLN A 57 5.80 -16.92 3.52
C GLN A 57 5.28 -16.88 4.97
N ALA A 58 4.18 -16.16 5.23
CA ALA A 58 3.55 -16.14 6.54
C ALA A 58 3.03 -17.52 6.95
N TYR A 59 2.41 -18.26 6.02
CA TYR A 59 2.00 -19.64 6.25
C TYR A 59 3.18 -20.63 6.44
N GLN A 60 4.38 -20.28 5.98
CA GLN A 60 5.63 -20.97 6.27
C GLN A 60 6.28 -20.53 7.60
N GLY A 61 5.60 -19.67 8.36
CA GLY A 61 6.05 -19.18 9.68
C GLY A 61 7.01 -17.99 9.61
N ARG A 62 7.15 -17.32 8.47
CA ARG A 62 8.01 -16.15 8.30
C ARG A 62 7.17 -14.86 8.25
N PRO A 63 7.30 -13.96 9.24
CA PRO A 63 6.61 -12.67 9.17
C PRO A 63 7.20 -11.80 8.06
N THR A 64 6.37 -10.94 7.47
CA THR A 64 6.79 -9.92 6.51
C THR A 64 6.37 -8.54 6.97
N PHE A 65 7.13 -7.52 6.58
CA PHE A 65 6.77 -6.11 6.73
C PHE A 65 7.23 -5.39 5.47
N ILE A 66 6.30 -4.71 4.79
CA ILE A 66 6.56 -4.05 3.51
C ILE A 66 5.91 -2.68 3.56
N GLU A 67 6.66 -1.67 3.15
CA GLU A 67 6.22 -0.27 3.14
C GLU A 67 5.88 0.18 1.72
N ASP A 68 4.83 0.99 1.61
CA ASP A 68 4.41 1.68 0.39
C ASP A 68 4.33 0.75 -0.84
N PHE A 69 3.84 -0.47 -0.64
CA PHE A 69 3.76 -1.48 -1.68
C PHE A 69 2.69 -1.10 -2.70
N PRO A 70 3.04 -0.92 -3.99
CA PRO A 70 2.08 -0.54 -5.01
C PRO A 70 1.22 -1.74 -5.42
N LEU A 71 -0.10 -1.58 -5.37
CA LEU A 71 -1.06 -2.56 -5.88
C LEU A 71 -2.08 -1.89 -6.80
N VAL A 72 -2.45 -2.60 -7.87
CA VAL A 72 -3.65 -2.29 -8.63
C VAL A 72 -4.79 -3.10 -8.00
N ILE A 73 -5.81 -2.43 -7.50
CA ILE A 73 -6.95 -3.05 -6.82
C ILE A 73 -8.26 -2.64 -7.49
N ASN A 74 -9.29 -3.46 -7.31
CA ASN A 74 -10.64 -3.16 -7.78
C ASN A 74 -11.63 -3.27 -6.62
N ARG A 75 -11.93 -2.13 -6.02
CA ARG A 75 -12.87 -2.01 -4.89
C ARG A 75 -14.02 -1.04 -5.14
N HIS A 76 -14.05 -0.37 -6.29
CA HIS A 76 -15.10 0.58 -6.69
C HIS A 76 -15.64 0.30 -8.11
N GLY A 77 -15.46 -0.94 -8.60
CA GLY A 77 -15.87 -1.33 -9.95
C GLY A 77 -14.91 -0.88 -11.06
N TYR A 78 -13.80 -0.24 -10.72
CA TYR A 78 -12.70 0.11 -11.63
C TYR A 78 -11.35 -0.16 -10.96
N ASP A 79 -10.33 -0.35 -11.79
CA ASP A 79 -8.96 -0.58 -11.33
C ASP A 79 -8.32 0.75 -10.89
N GLU A 80 -7.74 0.76 -9.70
CA GLU A 80 -7.03 1.90 -9.16
C GLU A 80 -5.67 1.52 -8.59
N GLN A 81 -4.70 2.41 -8.76
CA GLN A 81 -3.39 2.28 -8.12
C GLN A 81 -3.49 2.78 -6.68
N ALA A 82 -3.22 1.88 -5.74
CA ALA A 82 -3.11 2.19 -4.33
C ALA A 82 -1.73 1.77 -3.79
N TYR A 83 -1.38 2.30 -2.62
CA TYR A 83 -0.14 1.97 -1.92
C TYR A 83 -0.47 1.51 -0.50
N PHE A 84 0.17 0.42 -0.06
CA PHE A 84 -0.10 -0.18 1.24
C PHE A 84 1.17 -0.45 2.01
N THR A 85 1.17 -0.08 3.28
CA THR A 85 2.16 -0.55 4.25
C THR A 85 1.50 -1.63 5.09
N PHE A 86 2.04 -2.84 5.06
CA PHE A 86 1.41 -3.98 5.71
C PHE A 86 2.40 -4.98 6.30
N CYS A 87 1.87 -5.80 7.21
CA CYS A 87 2.57 -6.86 7.88
C CYS A 87 1.73 -8.14 7.86
N TYR A 88 2.26 -9.23 7.28
CA TYR A 88 1.67 -10.56 7.42
C TYR A 88 2.40 -11.34 8.50
N SER A 89 1.71 -11.58 9.61
CA SER A 89 2.24 -12.25 10.79
C SER A 89 1.66 -13.66 10.94
N PRO A 90 2.47 -14.72 11.06
CA PRO A 90 1.97 -16.08 11.28
C PRO A 90 1.16 -16.20 12.57
N LEU A 91 0.01 -16.86 12.50
CA LEU A 91 -0.75 -17.31 13.65
C LEU A 91 -0.48 -18.77 13.94
N ARG A 92 -0.24 -19.09 15.22
CA ARG A 92 -0.03 -20.46 15.68
C ARG A 92 -1.22 -20.95 16.48
N ASP A 93 -1.55 -22.23 16.32
CA ASP A 93 -2.47 -22.94 17.20
C ASP A 93 -1.84 -23.24 18.56
N ASP A 94 -2.61 -23.86 19.44
CA ASP A 94 -2.21 -24.34 20.76
C ASP A 94 -1.11 -25.42 20.72
N LYS A 95 -0.89 -26.05 19.57
CA LYS A 95 0.18 -27.03 19.32
C LYS A 95 1.43 -26.41 18.68
N GLY A 96 1.41 -25.10 18.42
CA GLY A 96 2.51 -24.36 17.78
C GLY A 96 2.55 -24.47 16.25
N ASN A 97 1.61 -25.17 15.62
CA ASN A 97 1.51 -25.24 14.16
C ASN A 97 0.96 -23.93 13.60
N ILE A 98 1.36 -23.59 12.37
CA ILE A 98 0.78 -22.43 11.69
C ILE A 98 -0.67 -22.74 11.31
N ALA A 99 -1.60 -21.96 11.83
CA ALA A 99 -3.05 -22.12 11.61
C ALA A 99 -3.62 -21.01 10.70
N GLY A 100 -2.86 -19.95 10.46
CA GLY A 100 -3.26 -18.83 9.63
C GLY A 100 -2.25 -17.68 9.68
N MET A 101 -2.70 -16.49 9.36
CA MET A 101 -1.94 -15.25 9.49
C MET A 101 -2.83 -14.08 9.93
N ILE A 102 -2.21 -13.06 10.51
CA ILE A 102 -2.80 -11.72 10.66
C ILE A 102 -2.20 -10.83 9.58
N ASP A 103 -3.06 -10.16 8.82
CA ASP A 103 -2.74 -8.96 8.07
C ASP A 103 -3.02 -7.73 8.94
N THR A 104 -2.00 -6.89 9.13
CA THR A 104 -2.16 -5.53 9.66
C THR A 104 -1.70 -4.57 8.58
N VAL A 105 -2.60 -3.70 8.12
CA VAL A 105 -2.39 -2.90 6.91
C VAL A 105 -2.86 -1.47 7.11
N VAL A 106 -2.16 -0.54 6.46
CA VAL A 106 -2.58 0.85 6.33
C VAL A 106 -2.40 1.24 4.86
N GLU A 107 -3.40 1.90 4.30
CA GLU A 107 -3.27 2.53 2.99
C GLU A 107 -2.44 3.81 3.10
N THR A 108 -1.38 3.92 2.30
CA THR A 108 -0.44 5.05 2.27
C THR A 108 -0.50 5.84 0.96
N THR A 109 -1.52 5.58 0.12
CA THR A 109 -1.71 6.21 -1.19
C THR A 109 -1.57 7.73 -1.15
N ASP A 110 -2.29 8.42 -0.27
CA ASP A 110 -2.25 9.89 -0.18
C ASP A 110 -0.87 10.41 0.23
N THR A 111 -0.19 9.68 1.13
CA THR A 111 1.18 10.02 1.56
C THR A 111 2.16 9.90 0.41
N VAL A 112 2.14 8.78 -0.32
CA VAL A 112 3.03 8.52 -1.46
C VAL A 112 2.79 9.54 -2.58
N LEU A 113 1.53 9.73 -2.98
CA LEU A 113 1.16 10.67 -4.04
C LEU A 113 1.43 12.13 -3.65
N GLY A 114 1.22 12.49 -2.38
CA GLY A 114 1.54 13.82 -1.85
C GLY A 114 3.04 14.11 -1.93
N ALA A 115 3.87 13.16 -1.51
CA ALA A 115 5.33 13.27 -1.58
C ALA A 115 5.83 13.40 -3.03
N GLU A 116 5.26 12.64 -3.96
CA GLU A 116 5.60 12.74 -5.39
C GLU A 116 5.21 14.09 -5.98
N ARG A 117 4.01 14.60 -5.69
CA ARG A 117 3.57 15.93 -6.16
C ARG A 117 4.50 17.04 -5.66
N LEU A 118 4.91 16.98 -4.40
CA LEU A 118 5.84 17.94 -3.82
C LEU A 118 7.20 17.89 -4.54
N ARG A 119 7.77 16.69 -4.69
CA ARG A 119 9.04 16.47 -5.41
C ARG A 119 9.00 17.03 -6.83
N GLN A 120 7.93 16.76 -7.57
CA GLN A 120 7.76 17.29 -8.91
C GLN A 120 7.64 18.81 -8.93
N SER A 121 6.98 19.41 -7.94
CA SER A 121 6.88 20.86 -7.82
C SER A 121 8.25 21.50 -7.57
N GLU A 122 9.06 20.91 -6.68
CA GLU A 122 10.41 21.38 -6.41
C GLU A 122 11.32 21.28 -7.64
N VAL A 123 11.24 20.18 -8.39
CA VAL A 123 11.99 20.01 -9.65
C VAL A 123 11.60 21.08 -10.67
N ARG A 124 10.29 21.32 -10.85
CA ARG A 124 9.80 22.38 -11.76
C ARG A 124 10.26 23.77 -11.33
N PHE A 125 10.18 24.08 -10.04
CA PHE A 125 10.62 25.36 -9.50
C PHE A 125 12.13 25.59 -9.68
N ARG A 126 12.95 24.55 -9.42
CA ARG A 126 14.40 24.59 -9.66
C ARG A 126 14.72 24.81 -11.13
N ALA A 127 14.08 24.07 -12.04
CA ALA A 127 14.28 24.25 -13.48
C ALA A 127 13.95 25.68 -13.93
N PHE A 128 12.85 26.27 -13.43
CA PHE A 128 12.49 27.66 -13.71
C PHE A 128 13.53 28.67 -13.17
N THR A 129 14.00 28.47 -11.94
CA THR A 129 14.98 29.38 -11.30
C THR A 129 16.33 29.34 -12.00
N THR A 130 16.79 28.16 -12.42
CA THR A 130 18.02 28.01 -13.21
C THR A 130 17.88 28.71 -14.57
N ALA A 131 16.79 28.44 -15.30
CA ALA A 131 16.54 29.09 -16.58
C ALA A 131 16.44 30.62 -16.47
N THR A 132 15.84 31.15 -15.40
CA THR A 132 15.74 32.60 -15.18
C THR A 132 17.08 33.22 -14.80
N SER A 133 17.90 32.53 -14.00
CA SER A 133 19.27 32.98 -13.69
C SER A 133 20.14 33.07 -14.95
N ASP A 134 20.02 32.11 -15.87
CA ASP A 134 20.73 32.12 -17.15
C ASP A 134 20.29 33.30 -18.04
N VAL A 135 18.98 33.59 -18.10
CA VAL A 135 18.44 34.73 -18.85
C VAL A 135 18.89 36.07 -18.25
N ILE A 136 18.85 36.22 -16.93
CA ILE A 136 19.31 37.43 -16.25
C ILE A 136 20.82 37.63 -16.46
N TYR A 137 21.61 36.56 -16.42
CA TYR A 137 23.04 36.62 -16.66
C TYR A 137 23.34 37.09 -18.09
N GLN A 138 22.67 36.53 -19.11
CA GLN A 138 22.81 36.97 -20.51
C GLN A 138 22.40 38.43 -20.71
N MET A 139 21.24 38.85 -20.19
CA MET A 139 20.78 40.24 -20.34
C MET A 139 21.75 41.24 -19.69
N SER A 140 22.38 40.88 -18.56
CA SER A 140 23.37 41.76 -17.91
C SER A 140 24.68 41.87 -18.68
N ALA A 141 25.12 40.79 -19.34
CA ALA A 141 26.33 40.77 -20.16
C ALA A 141 26.17 41.65 -21.41
N ASP A 142 25.02 41.56 -22.09
CA ASP A 142 24.73 42.37 -23.28
C ASP A 142 24.54 43.86 -22.95
N SER A 143 24.07 44.20 -21.74
CA SER A 143 23.90 45.61 -21.33
C SER A 143 25.20 46.38 -21.05
N LYS A 144 26.34 45.69 -20.95
CA LYS A 144 27.66 46.31 -20.68
C LYS A 144 28.48 46.64 -21.93
N GLU A 145 28.00 46.27 -23.12
CA GLU A 145 28.69 46.53 -24.39
C GLU A 145 28.10 47.71 -25.19
N MET A 146 27.21 48.51 -24.59
CA MET A 146 26.61 49.71 -25.20
C MET A 146 26.89 50.96 -24.37
#